data_AF-A0A958JFI9-F1
#
_entry.id   AF-A0A958JFI9-F1
#
_cell.length_a   1.000
_cell.length_b   1.000
_cell.length_c   1.000
_cell.angle_alpha   90.00
_cell.angle_beta   90.00
_cell.angle_gamma   90.00
#
_symmetry.space_group_name_H-M   'P 1'
#
loop_
_entity.id
_entity.type
_entity.pdbx_description
1 polymer ?
#
loop_
_entity_poly.entity_id
_entity_poly.type
_entity_poly.pdbx_seq_one_letter_code
_entity_poly.pdbx_strand_id
1 'polypeptide(L)'
;MRQYSGEKADDLKDYVCSVLDSLGLSYRKEQYSAVKSAIIGKARRVDVVVVDSDGDALMHIECKHQRVGGTTEDKLFRAVTEANRDKDHGIPSIIVFSGFGFTPADMRHAMLNGSVRVELLEDWLQLYFNYEKEKPDSILEKGPPSPGPLFEA
;
A
#
# COMPACT_ATOMS: atom_id res chain seq x y z
N MET A 1 -4.96 -18.58 -8.81
CA MET A 1 -3.77 -17.76 -8.51
C MET A 1 -3.03 -17.51 -9.81
N ARG A 2 -3.10 -16.29 -10.37
CA ARG A 2 -2.27 -15.91 -11.53
C ARG A 2 -0.81 -15.89 -11.09
N GLN A 3 0.07 -16.52 -11.85
CA GLN A 3 1.50 -16.54 -11.56
C GLN A 3 2.16 -15.34 -12.27
N TYR A 4 2.70 -14.40 -11.51
CA TYR A 4 3.50 -13.31 -12.07
C TYR A 4 4.83 -13.87 -12.59
N SER A 5 5.15 -13.61 -13.86
CA SER A 5 6.39 -14.04 -14.51
C SER A 5 7.21 -12.87 -15.07
N GLY A 6 6.89 -11.63 -14.69
CA GLY A 6 7.54 -10.44 -15.24
C GLY A 6 9.01 -10.35 -14.85
N GLU A 7 9.82 -9.89 -15.79
CA GLU A 7 11.28 -9.77 -15.66
C GLU A 7 11.75 -8.33 -15.39
N LYS A 8 10.85 -7.36 -15.55
CA LYS A 8 11.12 -5.92 -15.42
C LYS A 8 10.17 -5.24 -14.44
N ALA A 9 10.54 -4.03 -14.02
CA ALA A 9 9.71 -3.22 -13.12
C ALA A 9 8.40 -2.77 -13.78
N ASP A 10 8.41 -2.47 -15.08
CA ASP A 10 7.19 -2.06 -15.79
C ASP A 10 6.21 -3.23 -15.92
N ASP A 11 6.71 -4.46 -16.09
CA ASP A 11 5.87 -5.67 -16.08
C ASP A 11 5.09 -5.81 -14.76
N LEU A 12 5.70 -5.41 -13.64
CA LEU A 12 5.03 -5.43 -12.33
C LEU A 12 3.91 -4.39 -12.26
N LYS A 13 4.13 -3.18 -12.79
CA LYS A 13 3.10 -2.13 -12.82
C LYS A 13 1.91 -2.56 -13.66
N ASP A 14 2.17 -3.12 -14.83
CA ASP A 14 1.12 -3.61 -15.72
C ASP A 14 0.35 -4.79 -15.10
N TYR A 15 1.05 -5.68 -14.40
CA TYR A 15 0.41 -6.74 -13.63
C TYR A 15 -0.50 -6.20 -12.53
N VAL A 16 0.00 -5.25 -11.71
CA VAL A 16 -0.80 -4.57 -10.67
C VAL A 16 -2.06 -3.97 -11.27
N CYS A 17 -1.94 -3.28 -12.40
CA CYS A 17 -3.07 -2.69 -13.11
C CYS A 17 -4.08 -3.75 -13.57
N SER A 18 -3.60 -4.89 -14.09
CA SER A 18 -4.48 -6.00 -14.48
C SER A 18 -5.24 -6.62 -13.30
N VAL A 19 -4.66 -6.60 -12.10
CA VAL A 19 -5.33 -7.04 -10.87
C VAL A 19 -6.40 -6.02 -10.47
N LEU A 20 -6.08 -4.73 -10.49
CA LEU A 20 -7.06 -3.66 -10.23
C LEU A 20 -8.24 -3.72 -11.21
N ASP A 21 -7.98 -3.93 -12.50
CA ASP A 21 -9.01 -4.12 -13.52
C ASP A 21 -9.92 -5.31 -13.19
N SER A 22 -9.35 -6.45 -12.77
CA SER A 22 -10.13 -7.63 -12.40
C SER A 22 -10.99 -7.45 -11.15
N LEU A 23 -10.59 -6.53 -10.26
CA LEU A 23 -11.33 -6.15 -9.07
C LEU A 23 -12.33 -5.00 -9.32
N GLY A 24 -12.38 -4.46 -10.55
CA GLY A 24 -13.24 -3.35 -10.91
C GLY A 24 -12.84 -2.02 -10.24
N LEU A 25 -11.56 -1.85 -9.91
CA LEU A 25 -11.03 -0.65 -9.26
C LEU A 25 -10.50 0.34 -10.30
N SER A 26 -10.91 1.61 -10.20
CA SER A 26 -10.38 2.69 -11.03
C SER A 26 -8.99 3.11 -10.57
N TYR A 27 -8.09 3.41 -11.51
CA TYR A 27 -6.74 3.87 -11.18
C TYR A 27 -6.12 4.82 -12.21
N ARG A 28 -5.04 5.49 -11.80
CA ARG A 28 -4.17 6.34 -12.63
C ARG A 28 -2.72 5.87 -12.49
N LYS A 29 -1.97 5.85 -13.60
CA LYS A 29 -0.52 5.53 -13.59
C LYS A 29 0.30 6.81 -13.44
N GLU A 30 1.45 6.70 -12.79
CA GLU A 30 2.52 7.72 -12.73
C GLU A 30 2.06 9.12 -12.27
N GLN A 31 1.20 9.18 -11.25
CA GLN A 31 0.67 10.45 -10.75
C GLN A 31 1.60 11.08 -9.70
N TYR A 32 1.73 12.41 -9.71
CA TYR A 32 2.39 13.13 -8.63
C TYR A 32 1.54 13.10 -7.36
N SER A 33 2.13 12.65 -6.26
CA SER A 33 1.47 12.71 -4.95
C SER A 33 1.22 14.17 -4.59
N ALA A 34 0.01 14.48 -4.12
CA ALA A 34 -0.32 15.77 -3.52
C ALA A 34 0.51 16.01 -2.25
N VAL A 35 0.95 14.93 -1.61
CA VAL A 35 1.89 14.95 -0.48
C VAL A 35 3.32 14.95 -1.05
N LYS A 36 4.09 15.99 -0.72
CA LYS A 36 5.51 16.09 -1.12
C LYS A 36 6.30 14.86 -0.64
N SER A 37 7.38 14.54 -1.35
CA SER A 37 8.32 13.46 -0.99
C SER A 37 8.81 13.56 0.46
N ALA A 38 9.08 12.41 1.10
CA ALA A 38 9.81 12.31 2.37
C ALA A 38 11.09 13.16 2.36
N ILE A 39 11.77 13.17 1.22
CA ILE A 39 12.88 14.07 0.92
C ILE A 39 12.36 15.49 0.65
N ILE A 40 12.78 16.45 1.48
CA ILE A 40 12.41 17.88 1.37
C ILE A 40 12.76 18.43 -0.02
N GLY A 41 11.83 19.17 -0.63
CA GLY A 41 12.02 19.84 -1.91
C GLY A 41 11.86 18.96 -3.15
N LYS A 42 11.57 17.66 -3.00
CA LYS A 42 11.39 16.74 -4.12
C LYS A 42 9.91 16.46 -4.40
N ALA A 43 9.51 16.54 -5.66
CA ALA A 43 8.21 16.02 -6.10
C ALA A 43 8.27 14.49 -6.12
N ARG A 44 7.22 13.82 -5.63
CA ARG A 44 7.11 12.37 -5.65
C ARG A 44 6.09 11.94 -6.69
N ARG A 45 6.51 11.02 -7.55
CA ARG A 45 5.65 10.34 -8.50
C ARG A 45 5.37 8.94 -7.96
N VAL A 46 4.10 8.60 -7.83
CA VAL A 46 3.61 7.28 -7.40
C VAL A 46 3.36 6.45 -8.66
N ASP A 47 3.72 5.16 -8.63
CA ASP A 47 3.58 4.30 -9.80
C ASP A 47 2.11 4.09 -10.20
N VAL A 48 1.22 3.82 -9.24
CA VAL A 48 -0.22 3.66 -9.46
C VAL A 48 -1.01 4.30 -8.30
N VAL A 49 -2.08 5.01 -8.63
CA VAL A 49 -3.03 5.58 -7.65
C VAL A 49 -4.40 4.99 -7.91
N VAL A 50 -4.97 4.29 -6.93
CA VAL A 50 -6.38 3.85 -6.95
C VAL A 50 -7.24 5.06 -6.60
N VAL A 51 -8.31 5.26 -7.37
CA VAL A 51 -9.19 6.43 -7.24
C VAL A 51 -10.66 6.02 -7.08
N ASP A 52 -11.45 6.87 -6.44
CA ASP A 52 -12.90 6.72 -6.36
C ASP A 52 -13.62 7.24 -7.62
N SER A 53 -14.95 7.33 -7.55
CA SER A 53 -15.80 7.84 -8.64
C SER A 53 -15.60 9.34 -8.91
N ASP A 54 -15.17 10.11 -7.91
CA ASP A 54 -14.94 11.55 -8.01
C ASP A 54 -13.50 11.84 -8.48
N GLY A 55 -12.65 10.81 -8.48
CA GLY A 55 -11.27 10.86 -8.93
C GLY A 55 -10.27 11.21 -7.83
N ASP A 56 -10.70 11.14 -6.57
CA ASP A 56 -9.88 11.34 -5.38
C ASP A 56 -9.08 10.08 -5.08
N ALA A 57 -7.89 10.26 -4.49
CA ALA A 57 -6.97 9.16 -4.23
C ALA A 57 -7.45 8.33 -3.03
N LEU A 58 -7.73 7.05 -3.27
CA LEU A 58 -8.05 6.07 -2.23
C LEU A 58 -6.81 5.34 -1.71
N MET A 59 -5.85 5.06 -2.61
CA MET A 59 -4.62 4.35 -2.24
C MET A 59 -3.49 4.65 -3.22
N HIS A 60 -2.28 4.83 -2.68
CA HIS A 60 -1.05 4.81 -3.44
C HIS A 60 -0.45 3.40 -3.50
N ILE A 61 0.04 3.00 -4.68
CA ILE A 61 0.73 1.73 -4.90
C ILE A 61 2.08 2.01 -5.56
N GLU A 62 3.15 1.68 -4.84
CA GLU A 62 4.52 1.73 -5.36
C GLU A 62 4.98 0.34 -5.81
N CYS A 63 5.57 0.21 -7.00
CA CYS A 63 6.02 -1.06 -7.55
C CYS A 63 7.55 -1.20 -7.42
N LYS A 64 8.01 -2.34 -6.91
CA LYS A 64 9.45 -2.64 -6.75
C LYS A 64 9.78 -4.07 -7.21
N HIS A 65 10.38 -4.18 -8.39
CA HIS A 65 10.90 -5.45 -8.89
C HIS A 65 12.44 -5.49 -8.78
N GLN A 66 12.99 -6.60 -8.30
CA GLN A 66 14.42 -6.86 -8.35
C GLN A 66 14.72 -8.33 -8.67
N ARG A 67 15.24 -8.58 -9.87
CA ARG A 67 15.59 -9.93 -10.36
C ARG A 67 16.87 -10.48 -9.73
N VAL A 68 17.93 -9.66 -9.71
CA VAL A 68 19.25 -10.03 -9.20
C VAL A 68 19.62 -9.17 -7.99
N GLY A 69 20.39 -9.75 -7.07
CA GLY A 69 20.96 -9.00 -5.94
C GLY A 69 21.92 -7.90 -6.41
N GLY A 70 21.99 -6.83 -5.66
CA GLY A 70 22.93 -5.73 -5.89
C GLY A 70 23.12 -4.90 -4.62
N THR A 71 24.21 -4.14 -4.56
CA THR A 71 24.60 -3.31 -3.40
C THR A 71 23.72 -2.10 -3.14
N THR A 72 22.72 -1.86 -3.99
CA THR A 72 21.73 -0.79 -3.81
C THR A 72 20.61 -1.26 -2.88
N GLU A 73 20.96 -1.53 -1.61
CA GLU A 73 20.09 -2.08 -0.56
C GLU A 73 18.91 -1.14 -0.19
N ASP A 74 18.86 0.09 -0.69
CA ASP A 74 17.92 1.12 -0.20
C ASP A 74 16.52 1.14 -0.85
N LYS A 75 16.26 0.34 -1.90
CA LYS A 75 15.01 0.52 -2.70
C LYS A 75 13.74 0.26 -1.91
N LEU A 76 13.69 -0.82 -1.11
CA LEU A 76 12.53 -1.14 -0.30
C LEU A 76 12.45 -0.25 0.94
N PHE A 77 13.56 0.01 1.62
CA PHE A 77 13.60 0.94 2.76
C PHE A 77 13.07 2.32 2.40
N ARG A 78 13.55 2.90 1.29
CA ARG A 78 13.07 4.20 0.83
C ARG A 78 11.59 4.17 0.47
N ALA A 79 11.12 3.11 -0.19
CA ALA A 79 9.71 2.95 -0.50
C ALA A 79 8.86 2.91 0.78
N VAL A 80 9.30 2.20 1.83
CA VAL A 80 8.65 2.15 3.13
C VAL A 80 8.54 3.52 3.77
N THR A 81 9.63 4.30 3.77
CA THR A 81 9.63 5.67 4.32
C THR A 81 8.60 6.56 3.62
N GLU A 82 8.51 6.48 2.29
CA GLU A 82 7.53 7.26 1.52
C GLU A 82 6.10 6.78 1.79
N ALA A 83 5.87 5.47 1.87
CA ALA A 83 4.56 4.90 2.17
C ALA A 83 4.07 5.24 3.58
N ASN A 84 4.95 5.20 4.59
CA ASN A 84 4.59 5.61 5.95
C ASN A 84 4.26 7.10 6.02
N ARG A 85 5.00 7.94 5.28
CA ARG A 85 4.66 9.37 5.18
C ARG A 85 3.29 9.61 4.55
N ASP A 86 2.93 8.88 3.49
CA ASP A 86 1.59 8.98 2.90
C ASP A 86 0.52 8.66 3.94
N LYS A 87 0.70 7.58 4.71
CA LYS A 87 -0.21 7.16 5.78
C LYS A 87 -0.34 8.23 6.86
N ASP A 88 0.77 8.88 7.25
CA ASP A 88 0.74 10.00 8.20
C ASP A 88 -0.08 11.20 7.69
N HIS A 89 -0.24 11.33 6.37
CA HIS A 89 -1.05 12.36 5.72
C HIS A 89 -2.45 11.85 5.35
N GLY A 90 -2.85 10.68 5.84
CA GLY A 90 -4.19 10.11 5.65
C GLY A 90 -4.39 9.42 4.29
N ILE A 91 -3.33 9.15 3.53
CA ILE A 91 -3.42 8.42 2.26
C ILE A 91 -2.90 6.99 2.46
N PRO A 92 -3.77 5.97 2.38
CA PRO A 92 -3.33 4.58 2.36
C PRO A 92 -2.26 4.35 1.28
N SER A 93 -1.17 3.68 1.64
CA SER A 93 -0.05 3.49 0.72
C SER A 93 0.60 2.14 0.94
N ILE A 94 0.71 1.35 -0.13
CA ILE A 94 1.36 0.04 -0.13
C ILE A 94 2.49 -0.03 -1.13
N ILE A 95 3.38 -0.99 -0.88
CA ILE A 95 4.47 -1.33 -1.79
C ILE A 95 4.21 -2.74 -2.28
N VAL A 96 4.08 -2.91 -3.59
CA VAL A 96 4.00 -4.20 -4.23
C VAL A 96 5.39 -4.57 -4.73
N PHE A 97 5.89 -5.73 -4.31
CA PHE A 97 7.23 -6.16 -4.69
C PHE A 97 7.28 -7.59 -5.24
N SER A 98 8.24 -7.81 -6.14
CA SER A 98 8.46 -9.09 -6.80
C SER A 98 9.94 -9.33 -7.13
N GLY A 99 10.24 -10.58 -7.49
CA GLY A 99 11.61 -11.04 -7.75
C GLY A 99 12.29 -11.63 -6.51
N PHE A 100 13.54 -12.06 -6.71
CA PHE A 100 14.36 -12.78 -5.73
C PHE A 100 15.67 -12.06 -5.40
N GLY A 101 15.87 -10.86 -5.95
CA GLY A 101 17.09 -10.09 -5.74
C GLY A 101 17.08 -9.20 -4.50
N PHE A 102 15.98 -9.13 -3.75
CA PHE A 102 15.97 -8.45 -2.44
C PHE A 102 16.49 -9.38 -1.35
N THR A 103 17.19 -8.83 -0.36
CA THR A 103 17.67 -9.65 0.75
C THR A 103 16.48 -10.09 1.62
N PRO A 104 16.60 -11.21 2.36
CA PRO A 104 15.58 -11.59 3.34
C PRO A 104 15.31 -10.52 4.40
N ALA A 105 16.30 -9.69 4.74
CA ALA A 105 16.15 -8.61 5.70
C ALA A 105 15.25 -7.49 5.13
N ASP A 106 15.49 -7.07 3.87
CA ASP A 106 14.70 -6.03 3.20
C ASP A 106 13.25 -6.47 3.06
N MET A 107 13.03 -7.72 2.62
CA MET A 107 11.69 -8.26 2.46
C MET A 107 10.93 -8.31 3.78
N ARG A 108 11.57 -8.77 4.87
CA ARG A 108 10.95 -8.77 6.20
C ARG A 108 10.63 -7.36 6.68
N HIS A 109 11.56 -6.43 6.54
CA HIS A 109 11.34 -5.04 6.92
C HIS A 109 10.16 -4.43 6.15
N ALA A 110 10.13 -4.62 4.83
CA ALA A 110 9.06 -4.13 3.97
C ALA A 110 7.69 -4.73 4.36
N MET A 111 7.62 -6.05 4.57
CA MET A 111 6.39 -6.75 4.94
C MET A 111 5.85 -6.31 6.30
N LEU A 112 6.74 -6.10 7.29
CA LEU A 112 6.35 -5.56 8.60
C LEU A 112 5.76 -4.14 8.52
N ASN A 113 6.05 -3.40 7.44
CA ASN A 113 5.51 -2.07 7.18
C ASN A 113 4.34 -2.07 6.17
N GLY A 114 3.75 -3.24 5.90
CA GLY A 114 2.57 -3.37 5.05
C GLY A 114 2.86 -3.49 3.55
N SER A 115 4.08 -3.86 3.16
CA SER A 115 4.38 -4.20 1.76
C SER A 115 3.85 -5.59 1.41
N VAL A 116 3.42 -5.76 0.16
CA VAL A 116 2.72 -6.95 -0.33
C VAL A 116 3.54 -7.63 -1.42
N ARG A 117 3.72 -8.95 -1.29
CA ARG A 117 4.27 -9.79 -2.36
C ARG A 117 3.28 -9.84 -3.51
N VAL A 118 3.75 -9.70 -4.76
CA VAL A 118 2.87 -9.68 -5.95
C VAL A 118 1.93 -10.89 -6.03
N GLU A 119 2.37 -12.05 -5.54
CA GLU A 119 1.59 -13.29 -5.54
C GLU A 119 0.37 -13.24 -4.61
N LEU A 120 0.37 -12.33 -3.64
CA LEU A 120 -0.70 -12.13 -2.65
C LEU A 120 -1.51 -10.85 -2.92
N LEU A 121 -1.19 -10.11 -3.98
CA LEU A 121 -1.74 -8.78 -4.21
C LEU A 121 -3.27 -8.78 -4.35
N GLU A 122 -3.81 -9.72 -5.13
CA GLU A 122 -5.24 -9.81 -5.42
C GLU A 122 -6.04 -10.04 -4.13
N ASP A 123 -5.66 -11.06 -3.35
CA ASP A 123 -6.30 -11.39 -2.08
C ASP A 123 -6.20 -10.21 -1.07
N TRP A 124 -5.03 -9.56 -1.04
CA TRP A 124 -4.80 -8.42 -0.15
C TRP A 124 -5.70 -7.22 -0.51
N LEU A 125 -5.79 -6.86 -1.78
CA LEU A 125 -6.64 -5.76 -2.25
C LEU A 125 -8.12 -6.07 -2.04
N GLN A 126 -8.53 -7.30 -2.32
CA GLN A 126 -9.90 -7.74 -2.10
C GLN A 126 -10.27 -7.63 -0.62
N LEU A 127 -9.40 -8.11 0.28
CA LEU A 127 -9.62 -7.98 1.73
C LEU A 127 -9.70 -6.51 2.15
N TYR A 128 -8.75 -5.69 1.73
CA TYR A 128 -8.70 -4.27 2.09
C TYR A 128 -9.97 -3.53 1.66
N PHE A 129 -10.33 -3.59 0.38
CA PHE A 129 -11.47 -2.84 -0.15
C PHE A 129 -12.83 -3.44 0.24
N ASN A 130 -12.91 -4.72 0.59
CA ASN A 130 -14.13 -5.28 1.18
C ASN A 130 -14.29 -4.86 2.64
N TYR A 131 -13.21 -4.86 3.41
CA TYR A 131 -13.22 -4.40 4.80
C TYR A 131 -13.61 -2.92 4.92
N GLU A 132 -13.09 -2.07 4.03
CA GLU A 132 -13.47 -0.65 3.95
C GLU A 132 -14.97 -0.46 3.62
N LYS A 133 -15.54 -1.31 2.75
CA LYS A 133 -16.98 -1.28 2.43
C LYS A 133 -17.85 -1.71 3.63
N GLU A 134 -17.36 -2.59 4.47
CA GLU A 134 -18.09 -3.17 5.60
C GLU A 134 -18.03 -2.35 6.90
N LYS A 135 -17.18 -1.31 6.99
CA LYS A 135 -17.04 -0.37 8.14
C LYS A 135 -16.90 -1.02 9.54
N PRO A 136 -15.69 -1.18 10.08
CA PRO A 136 -15.45 -1.67 11.45
C PRO A 136 -15.48 -0.59 12.56
N ASP A 137 -15.44 0.71 12.26
CA ASP A 137 -15.29 1.76 13.29
C ASP A 137 -16.51 1.91 14.24
N SER A 138 -17.53 1.07 14.07
CA SER A 138 -18.62 0.90 15.04
C SER A 138 -18.16 0.30 16.40
N ILE A 139 -16.93 -0.23 16.51
CA ILE A 139 -16.42 -0.78 17.78
C ILE A 139 -15.90 0.33 18.72
N LEU A 140 -15.54 1.52 18.21
CA LEU A 140 -15.06 2.64 19.03
C LEU A 140 -16.15 3.66 19.39
N GLU A 141 -17.38 3.52 18.90
CA GLU A 141 -18.51 4.38 19.32
C GLU A 141 -19.09 4.02 20.69
N LYS A 142 -18.66 2.93 21.32
CA LYS A 142 -18.88 2.76 22.77
C LYS A 142 -17.78 3.51 23.50
N GLY A 143 -18.05 4.80 23.76
CA GLY A 143 -17.37 5.52 24.83
C GLY A 143 -17.37 4.67 26.12
N PRO A 144 -16.41 4.89 27.04
CA PRO A 144 -16.35 4.12 28.28
C PRO A 144 -17.73 4.09 28.93
N PRO A 145 -18.21 2.93 29.43
CA PRO A 145 -19.51 2.88 30.09
C PRO A 145 -19.53 3.96 31.16
N SER A 146 -20.61 4.76 31.16
CA SER A 146 -20.85 5.77 32.19
C SER A 146 -20.57 5.13 33.54
N PRO A 147 -19.80 5.76 34.44
CA PRO A 147 -19.64 5.24 35.78
C PRO A 147 -21.04 4.99 36.35
N GLY A 148 -21.35 3.72 36.62
CA GLY A 148 -22.58 3.36 37.31
C GLY A 148 -22.63 4.10 38.65
N PRO A 149 -23.83 4.34 39.21
CA PRO A 149 -23.95 5.09 40.45
C PRO A 149 -23.01 4.48 41.50
N LEU A 150 -22.11 5.32 42.02
CA LEU A 150 -21.31 4.99 43.19
C LEU A 150 -22.31 4.59 44.29
N PHE A 151 -22.25 3.32 44.71
CA PHE A 151 -23.02 2.87 45.86
C PHE A 151 -22.57 3.72 47.05
N GLU A 152 -23.47 4.57 47.55
CA GLU A 152 -23.35 5.21 48.85
C GLU A 152 -23.35 4.10 49.90
N ALA A 153 -22.27 4.06 50.69
CA ALA A 153 -22.13 3.24 51.89
C ALA A 153 -22.11 4.16 53.12
#